data_AF-A0A8J4YFR5-F1
#
_entry.id   AF-A0A8J4YFR5-F1
#
_cell.length_a   1.000
_cell.length_b   1.000
_cell.length_c   1.000
_cell.angle_alpha   90.00
_cell.angle_beta   90.00
_cell.angle_gamma   90.00
#
_symmetry.space_group_name_H-M   'P 1'
#
loop_
_entity.id
_entity.type
_entity.pdbx_description
1 polymer ?
#
loop_
_entity_poly.entity_id
_entity_poly.type
_entity_poly.pdbx_seq_one_letter_code
_entity_poly.pdbx_strand_id
1 'polypeptide(L)'
;MIHTDITVAVEGEQFDQAVSLAEKYCDFRTLVEVCDRTNNEERLTQYMNRFGSEGFSDFVFRWYLENGKRGKLLSQGGGQQGGELARFLQDYSSLAWVHQINTRDFTSACSTLRHLAQEETKYLSRKKTLLSLSKLSGLVVAGGEGNTGVAMDITNGSMALEDDSLSQEEELIHYQEQLPESVLAANFLDPDTMRVLSPTELIHMYTSEDNISANEFDFKKALDLLSFIGEEEAEELRRLVWVRALLKNSWDHLDTDDPIRTLSDTTFFKTVELAFYQGCEVRELLVPVDELLGCEDLEKLCQDANFKFLLRAGYEHVEKLTL
;
A
#
# COMPACT_ATOMS: atom_id res chain seq x y z
N MET A 1 -26.25 -45.61 -3.84
CA MET A 1 -25.78 -47.01 -3.86
C MET A 1 -24.31 -47.06 -4.26
N ILE A 2 -23.92 -46.65 -5.47
CA ILE A 2 -22.50 -46.63 -5.90
C ILE A 2 -21.64 -45.65 -5.07
N HIS A 3 -22.16 -44.43 -4.83
CA HIS A 3 -21.49 -43.44 -3.98
C HIS A 3 -21.39 -43.88 -2.50
N THR A 4 -22.22 -44.84 -2.10
CA THR A 4 -22.28 -45.41 -0.74
C THR A 4 -21.25 -46.53 -0.58
N ASP A 5 -21.06 -47.35 -1.62
CA ASP A 5 -20.04 -48.41 -1.64
C ASP A 5 -18.61 -47.84 -1.72
N ILE A 6 -18.42 -46.71 -2.41
CA ILE A 6 -17.14 -46.00 -2.47
C ILE A 6 -16.77 -45.39 -1.11
N THR A 7 -17.72 -44.78 -0.41
CA THR A 7 -17.49 -44.24 0.96
C THR A 7 -17.21 -45.35 1.98
N VAL A 8 -17.89 -46.50 1.86
CA VAL A 8 -17.68 -47.65 2.76
C VAL A 8 -16.31 -48.31 2.51
N ALA A 9 -15.81 -48.35 1.27
CA ALA A 9 -14.48 -48.86 0.96
C ALA A 9 -13.34 -47.93 1.44
N VAL A 10 -13.57 -46.62 1.43
CA VAL A 10 -12.63 -45.62 1.97
C VAL A 10 -12.56 -45.66 3.51
N GLU A 11 -13.66 -46.04 4.18
CA GLU A 11 -13.71 -46.27 5.62
C GLU A 11 -13.13 -47.64 6.05
N GLY A 12 -13.03 -48.59 5.13
CA GLY A 12 -12.55 -49.97 5.38
C GLY A 12 -11.07 -50.25 5.07
N GLU A 13 -10.23 -49.24 4.86
CA GLU A 13 -8.80 -49.36 4.48
C GLU A 13 -8.52 -50.17 3.20
N GLN A 14 -9.53 -50.44 2.36
CA GLN A 14 -9.35 -51.11 1.06
C GLN A 14 -9.08 -50.10 -0.04
N PHE A 15 -7.96 -49.40 0.10
CA PHE A 15 -7.54 -48.32 -0.80
C PHE A 15 -7.40 -48.79 -2.27
N ASP A 16 -6.95 -50.02 -2.51
CA ASP A 16 -6.77 -50.53 -3.87
C ASP A 16 -8.11 -50.80 -4.60
N GLN A 17 -9.16 -51.23 -3.88
CA GLN A 17 -10.48 -51.42 -4.47
C GLN A 17 -11.17 -50.08 -4.73
N ALA A 18 -11.08 -49.14 -3.77
CA ALA A 18 -11.59 -47.79 -3.93
C ALA A 18 -10.92 -47.06 -5.12
N VAL A 19 -9.61 -47.22 -5.31
CA VAL A 19 -8.87 -46.68 -6.46
C VAL A 19 -9.35 -47.31 -7.76
N SER A 20 -9.47 -48.65 -7.83
CA SER A 20 -9.91 -49.32 -9.07
C SER A 20 -11.35 -48.96 -9.49
N LEU A 21 -12.24 -48.73 -8.52
CA LEU A 21 -13.60 -48.25 -8.79
C LEU A 21 -13.59 -46.77 -9.17
N ALA A 22 -12.84 -45.93 -8.46
CA ALA A 22 -12.77 -44.51 -8.75
C ALA A 22 -12.09 -44.21 -10.10
N GLU A 23 -11.10 -45.01 -10.52
CA GLU A 23 -10.54 -45.00 -11.88
C GLU A 23 -11.56 -45.38 -12.94
N LYS A 24 -12.44 -46.35 -12.64
CA LYS A 24 -13.45 -46.84 -13.58
C LYS A 24 -14.63 -45.88 -13.75
N TYR A 25 -14.95 -45.10 -12.72
CA TYR A 25 -16.09 -44.17 -12.70
C TYR A 25 -15.69 -42.70 -12.76
N CYS A 26 -14.39 -42.39 -12.94
CA CYS A 26 -13.84 -41.04 -12.90
C CYS A 26 -14.28 -40.25 -11.64
N ASP A 27 -14.34 -40.91 -10.48
CA ASP A 27 -14.64 -40.24 -9.21
C ASP A 27 -13.38 -39.56 -8.68
N PHE A 28 -13.16 -38.34 -9.16
CA PHE A 28 -11.98 -37.54 -8.85
C PHE A 28 -11.85 -37.24 -7.36
N ARG A 29 -12.97 -37.17 -6.63
CA ARG A 29 -12.97 -36.88 -5.18
C ARG A 29 -12.33 -38.01 -4.40
N THR A 30 -12.72 -39.24 -4.68
CA THR A 30 -12.19 -40.43 -4.01
C THR A 30 -10.73 -40.68 -4.38
N LEU A 31 -10.34 -40.46 -5.63
CA LEU A 31 -8.94 -40.60 -6.05
C LEU A 31 -8.01 -39.66 -5.28
N VAL A 32 -8.40 -38.39 -5.15
CA VAL A 32 -7.60 -37.39 -4.41
C VAL A 32 -7.58 -37.68 -2.92
N GLU A 33 -8.71 -38.08 -2.32
CA GLU A 33 -8.79 -38.42 -0.90
C GLU A 33 -7.95 -39.65 -0.55
N VAL A 34 -7.97 -40.69 -1.37
CA VAL A 34 -7.13 -41.89 -1.16
C VAL A 34 -5.66 -41.57 -1.36
N CYS A 35 -5.28 -40.78 -2.37
CA CYS A 35 -3.89 -40.37 -2.59
C CYS A 35 -3.34 -39.50 -1.44
N ASP A 36 -4.16 -38.64 -0.86
CA ASP A 36 -3.77 -37.81 0.28
C ASP A 36 -3.66 -38.61 1.59
N ARG A 37 -4.56 -39.57 1.83
CA ARG A 37 -4.48 -40.48 3.00
C ARG A 37 -3.28 -41.44 2.91
N THR A 38 -2.93 -41.88 1.72
CA THR A 38 -1.76 -42.76 1.48
C THR A 38 -0.45 -41.99 1.25
N ASN A 39 -0.51 -40.64 1.23
CA ASN A 39 0.60 -39.72 0.94
C ASN A 39 1.42 -40.13 -0.31
N ASN A 40 0.73 -40.63 -1.34
CA ASN A 40 1.37 -41.20 -2.54
C ASN A 40 1.39 -40.17 -3.68
N GLU A 41 2.36 -39.26 -3.63
CA GLU A 41 2.51 -38.14 -4.57
C GLU A 41 2.85 -38.59 -6.00
N GLU A 42 3.51 -39.74 -6.15
CA GLU A 42 3.85 -40.32 -7.46
C GLU A 42 2.60 -40.79 -8.21
N ARG A 43 1.67 -41.45 -7.52
CA ARG A 43 0.39 -41.89 -8.11
C ARG A 43 -0.47 -40.69 -8.48
N LEU A 44 -0.53 -39.68 -7.62
CA LEU A 44 -1.26 -38.44 -7.91
C LEU A 44 -0.70 -37.75 -9.18
N THR A 45 0.62 -37.67 -9.29
CA THR A 45 1.32 -37.13 -10.47
C THR A 45 0.98 -37.92 -11.74
N GLN A 46 0.92 -39.25 -11.66
CA GLN A 46 0.51 -40.09 -12.78
C GLN A 46 -0.95 -39.85 -13.19
N TYR A 47 -1.85 -39.68 -12.22
CA TYR A 47 -3.25 -39.35 -12.50
C TYR A 47 -3.42 -37.96 -13.10
N MET A 48 -2.66 -36.96 -12.62
CA MET A 48 -2.63 -35.63 -13.23
C MET A 48 -2.14 -35.68 -14.68
N ASN A 49 -1.12 -36.49 -14.99
CA ASN A 49 -0.64 -36.63 -16.37
C ASN A 49 -1.63 -37.39 -17.26
N ARG A 50 -2.36 -38.37 -16.72
CA ARG A 50 -3.29 -39.22 -17.48
C ARG A 50 -4.66 -38.56 -17.71
N PHE A 51 -5.16 -37.84 -16.71
CA PHE A 51 -6.48 -37.22 -16.70
C PHE A 51 -6.44 -35.69 -16.73
N GLY A 52 -5.27 -35.08 -16.98
CA GLY A 52 -5.11 -33.62 -17.07
C GLY A 52 -6.01 -32.98 -18.13
N SER A 53 -6.19 -33.64 -19.28
CA SER A 53 -7.11 -33.19 -20.33
C SER A 53 -8.60 -33.25 -19.95
N GLU A 54 -8.96 -34.04 -18.94
CA GLU A 54 -10.32 -34.16 -18.42
C GLU A 54 -10.60 -33.18 -17.25
N GLY A 55 -9.62 -32.33 -16.90
CA GLY A 55 -9.76 -31.36 -15.81
C GLY A 55 -9.44 -31.91 -14.42
N PHE A 56 -8.80 -33.07 -14.32
CA PHE A 56 -8.40 -33.65 -13.04
C PHE A 56 -7.44 -32.74 -12.26
N SER A 57 -6.50 -32.07 -12.95
CA SER A 57 -5.58 -31.11 -12.32
C SER A 57 -6.31 -29.94 -11.66
N ASP A 58 -7.33 -29.37 -12.31
CA ASP A 58 -8.17 -28.29 -11.76
C ASP A 58 -8.93 -28.76 -10.50
N PHE A 59 -9.47 -29.98 -10.54
CA PHE A 59 -10.15 -30.57 -9.37
C PHE A 59 -9.20 -30.78 -8.20
N VAL A 60 -8.00 -31.30 -8.43
CA VAL A 60 -6.95 -31.49 -7.42
C VAL A 60 -6.57 -30.15 -6.78
N PHE A 61 -6.39 -29.11 -7.59
CA PHE A 61 -6.03 -27.78 -7.09
C PHE A 61 -7.13 -27.16 -6.23
N ARG A 62 -8.40 -27.27 -6.66
CA ARG A 62 -9.55 -26.82 -5.84
C ARG A 62 -9.65 -27.59 -4.54
N TRP A 63 -9.49 -28.91 -4.57
CA TRP A 63 -9.54 -29.74 -3.38
C TRP A 63 -8.43 -29.38 -2.38
N TYR A 64 -7.20 -29.12 -2.85
CA TYR A 64 -6.12 -28.66 -1.97
C TYR A 64 -6.37 -27.28 -1.38
N LEU A 65 -7.04 -26.39 -2.13
CA LEU A 65 -7.42 -25.06 -1.66
C LEU A 65 -8.51 -25.12 -0.58
N GLU A 66 -9.55 -25.93 -0.80
CA GLU A 66 -10.65 -26.15 0.15
C GLU A 66 -10.17 -26.79 1.47
N ASN A 67 -9.23 -27.73 1.40
CA ASN A 67 -8.65 -28.38 2.58
C ASN A 67 -7.52 -27.57 3.24
N GLY A 68 -7.23 -26.34 2.79
CA GLY A 68 -6.21 -25.47 3.37
C GLY A 68 -4.76 -25.92 3.15
N LYS A 69 -4.52 -26.91 2.29
CA LYS A 69 -3.20 -27.53 2.03
C LYS A 69 -2.40 -26.77 0.97
N ARG A 70 -2.32 -25.45 1.13
CA ARG A 70 -1.66 -24.51 0.17
C ARG A 70 -0.17 -24.80 -0.03
N GLY A 71 0.53 -25.25 1.02
CA GLY A 71 1.94 -25.60 0.93
C GLY A 71 2.20 -26.79 -0.01
N LYS A 72 1.36 -27.83 0.05
CA LYS A 72 1.47 -29.01 -0.83
C LYS A 72 1.13 -28.67 -2.29
N LEU A 73 0.15 -27.79 -2.49
CA LEU A 73 -0.20 -27.27 -3.82
C LEU A 73 1.01 -26.59 -4.48
N LEU A 74 1.69 -25.71 -3.75
CA LEU A 74 2.81 -24.92 -4.26
C LEU A 74 4.09 -25.76 -4.47
N SER A 75 4.31 -26.81 -3.67
CA SER A 75 5.45 -27.72 -3.85
C SER A 75 5.31 -28.65 -5.06
N GLN A 76 4.09 -28.96 -5.49
CA GLN A 76 3.82 -29.81 -6.67
C GLN A 76 4.00 -29.06 -8.01
N GLY A 77 4.14 -27.73 -8.01
CA GLY A 77 4.25 -26.91 -9.21
C GLY A 77 5.60 -26.94 -9.96
N GLY A 78 6.60 -27.70 -9.49
CA GLY A 78 7.98 -27.62 -10.00
C GLY A 78 8.27 -28.26 -11.38
N GLY A 79 7.26 -28.65 -12.16
CA GLY A 79 7.43 -29.41 -13.41
C GLY A 79 6.41 -29.04 -14.51
N GLN A 80 6.02 -30.01 -15.35
CA GLN A 80 5.02 -29.80 -16.42
C GLN A 80 3.66 -29.29 -15.89
N GLN A 81 3.36 -29.60 -14.64
CA GLN A 81 2.15 -29.18 -13.91
C GLN A 81 2.18 -27.70 -13.51
N GLY A 82 3.35 -27.06 -13.52
CA GLY A 82 3.50 -25.63 -13.20
C GLY A 82 2.76 -24.73 -14.20
N GLY A 83 2.63 -25.15 -15.47
CA GLY A 83 1.85 -24.41 -16.46
C GLY A 83 0.34 -24.47 -16.21
N GLU A 84 -0.19 -25.66 -15.86
CA GLU A 84 -1.61 -25.84 -15.52
C GLU A 84 -1.95 -25.15 -14.19
N LEU A 85 -1.04 -25.24 -13.22
CA LEU A 85 -1.15 -24.55 -11.94
C LEU A 85 -1.08 -23.04 -12.11
N ALA A 86 -0.20 -22.52 -12.95
CA ALA A 86 -0.15 -21.09 -13.26
C ALA A 86 -1.46 -20.58 -13.86
N ARG A 87 -2.05 -21.33 -14.81
CA ARG A 87 -3.35 -20.97 -15.42
C ARG A 87 -4.47 -21.00 -14.38
N PHE A 88 -4.49 -21.98 -13.50
CA PHE A 88 -5.46 -22.07 -12.41
C PHE A 88 -5.30 -20.93 -11.39
N LEU A 89 -4.05 -20.59 -11.04
CA LEU A 89 -3.74 -19.55 -10.06
C LEU A 89 -3.95 -18.13 -10.57
N GLN A 90 -4.13 -17.91 -11.88
CA GLN A 90 -4.48 -16.58 -12.42
C GLN A 90 -5.77 -16.02 -11.78
N ASP A 91 -6.73 -16.89 -11.47
CA ASP A 91 -7.97 -16.50 -10.78
C ASP A 91 -7.75 -16.22 -9.27
N TYR A 92 -6.57 -16.56 -8.74
CA TYR A 92 -6.19 -16.46 -7.33
C TYR A 92 -4.92 -15.63 -7.14
N SER A 93 -4.99 -14.32 -7.39
CA SER A 93 -3.87 -13.37 -7.30
C SER A 93 -3.04 -13.52 -6.02
N SER A 94 -3.68 -13.74 -4.86
CA SER A 94 -3.02 -13.91 -3.55
C SER A 94 -2.04 -15.08 -3.44
N LEU A 95 -2.16 -16.08 -4.32
CA LEU A 95 -1.30 -17.27 -4.37
C LEU A 95 -0.46 -17.33 -5.65
N ALA A 96 -0.90 -16.64 -6.70
CA ALA A 96 -0.20 -16.56 -7.98
C ALA A 96 1.25 -16.10 -7.84
N TRP A 97 1.49 -15.02 -7.07
CA TRP A 97 2.83 -14.46 -6.89
C TRP A 97 3.82 -15.43 -6.23
N VAL A 98 3.35 -16.29 -5.32
CA VAL A 98 4.20 -17.29 -4.67
C VAL A 98 4.65 -18.35 -5.67
N HIS A 99 3.73 -18.78 -6.53
CA HIS A 99 4.06 -19.72 -7.61
C HIS A 99 4.99 -19.09 -8.66
N GLN A 100 4.77 -17.83 -9.02
CA GLN A 100 5.62 -17.07 -9.94
C GLN A 100 7.06 -16.94 -9.41
N ILE A 101 7.23 -16.62 -8.13
CA ILE A 101 8.57 -16.61 -7.49
C ILE A 101 9.23 -18.00 -7.53
N ASN A 102 8.49 -19.06 -7.22
CA ASN A 102 9.02 -20.42 -7.24
C ASN A 102 9.46 -20.86 -8.65
N THR A 103 8.71 -20.44 -9.68
CA THR A 103 8.99 -20.70 -11.10
C THR A 103 10.01 -19.74 -11.70
N ARG A 104 10.56 -18.80 -10.91
CA ARG A 104 11.51 -17.74 -11.31
C ARG A 104 10.96 -16.74 -12.33
N ASP A 105 9.64 -16.64 -12.45
CA ASP A 105 8.99 -15.58 -13.22
C ASP A 105 8.82 -14.33 -12.35
N PHE A 106 9.93 -13.62 -12.14
CA PHE A 106 9.96 -12.41 -11.30
C PHE A 106 9.22 -11.22 -11.93
N THR A 107 9.11 -11.19 -13.27
CA THR A 107 8.40 -10.14 -14.00
C THR A 107 6.91 -10.20 -13.70
N SER A 108 6.30 -11.38 -13.83
CA SER A 108 4.88 -11.59 -13.48
C SER A 108 4.63 -11.49 -11.98
N ALA A 109 5.59 -11.91 -11.15
CA ALA A 109 5.50 -11.74 -9.69
C ALA A 109 5.44 -10.26 -9.30
N CYS A 110 6.29 -9.43 -9.89
CA CYS A 110 6.31 -7.98 -9.65
C CYS A 110 4.95 -7.33 -9.99
N SER A 111 4.40 -7.60 -11.17
CA SER A 111 3.10 -7.03 -11.57
C SER A 111 1.95 -7.51 -10.68
N THR A 112 1.93 -8.80 -10.33
CA THR A 112 0.90 -9.39 -9.46
C THR A 112 0.98 -8.82 -8.03
N LEU A 113 2.18 -8.73 -7.46
CA LEU A 113 2.40 -8.17 -6.12
C LEU A 113 2.00 -6.70 -6.04
N ARG A 114 2.31 -5.92 -7.08
CA ARG A 114 1.92 -4.52 -7.17
C ARG A 114 0.40 -4.35 -7.28
N HIS A 115 -0.26 -5.16 -8.11
CA HIS A 115 -1.72 -5.15 -8.18
C HIS A 115 -2.36 -5.48 -6.82
N LEU A 116 -1.86 -6.50 -6.13
CA LEU A 116 -2.31 -6.83 -4.77
C LEU A 116 -2.04 -5.70 -3.77
N ALA A 117 -0.92 -4.99 -3.89
CA ALA A 117 -0.61 -3.85 -3.03
C ALA A 117 -1.58 -2.67 -3.26
N GLN A 118 -2.01 -2.45 -4.51
CA GLN A 118 -2.99 -1.42 -4.85
C GLN A 118 -4.38 -1.72 -4.29
N GLU A 119 -4.79 -2.99 -4.31
CA GLU A 119 -6.06 -3.43 -3.72
C GLU A 119 -6.04 -3.51 -2.18
N GLU A 120 -4.86 -3.60 -1.58
CA GLU A 120 -4.73 -3.73 -0.13
C GLU A 120 -5.03 -2.39 0.56
N THR A 121 -6.17 -2.36 1.23
CA THR A 121 -6.64 -1.21 2.03
C THR A 121 -6.78 -1.55 3.51
N LYS A 122 -6.76 -2.84 3.87
CA LYS A 122 -7.14 -3.34 5.19
C LYS A 122 -6.00 -3.28 6.19
N TYR A 123 -4.78 -3.59 5.76
CA TYR A 123 -3.61 -3.59 6.64
C TYR A 123 -2.43 -2.88 5.99
N LEU A 124 -1.95 -1.81 6.63
CA LEU A 124 -0.79 -1.06 6.16
C LEU A 124 0.47 -1.93 6.09
N SER A 125 0.72 -2.72 7.15
CA SER A 125 1.86 -3.65 7.22
C SER A 125 1.88 -4.65 6.07
N ARG A 126 0.71 -5.11 5.64
CA ARG A 126 0.55 -5.99 4.48
C ARG A 126 0.83 -5.25 3.17
N LYS A 127 0.27 -4.05 2.97
CA LYS A 127 0.53 -3.21 1.79
C LYS A 127 2.04 -2.94 1.64
N LYS A 128 2.71 -2.55 2.73
CA LYS A 128 4.16 -2.34 2.79
C LYS A 128 4.96 -3.59 2.41
N THR A 129 4.56 -4.75 2.92
CA THR A 129 5.22 -6.03 2.59
C THR A 129 5.06 -6.36 1.11
N LEU A 130 3.86 -6.19 0.54
CA LEU A 130 3.59 -6.45 -0.88
C LEU A 130 4.41 -5.53 -1.79
N LEU A 131 4.48 -4.23 -1.49
CA LEU A 131 5.31 -3.28 -2.24
C LEU A 131 6.80 -3.60 -2.14
N SER A 132 7.29 -3.92 -0.93
CA SER A 132 8.69 -4.30 -0.72
C SER A 132 9.06 -5.56 -1.53
N LEU A 133 8.19 -6.58 -1.54
CA LEU A 133 8.40 -7.79 -2.33
C LEU A 133 8.31 -7.52 -3.83
N SER A 134 7.42 -6.64 -4.26
CA SER A 134 7.30 -6.20 -5.66
C SER A 134 8.60 -5.55 -6.12
N LYS A 135 9.13 -4.59 -5.34
CA LYS A 135 10.38 -3.89 -5.61
C LYS A 135 11.57 -4.84 -5.65
N LEU A 136 11.68 -5.76 -4.69
CA LEU A 136 12.72 -6.79 -4.70
C LEU A 136 12.64 -7.69 -5.94
N SER A 137 11.44 -8.08 -6.35
CA SER A 137 11.23 -8.88 -7.56
C SER A 137 11.66 -8.10 -8.82
N GLY A 138 11.32 -6.81 -8.90
CA GLY A 138 11.77 -5.91 -9.97
C GLY A 138 13.29 -5.73 -10.00
N LEU A 139 13.94 -5.59 -8.84
CA LEU A 139 15.39 -5.46 -8.73
C LEU A 139 16.14 -6.73 -9.17
N VAL A 140 15.57 -7.91 -8.93
CA VAL A 140 16.15 -9.18 -9.43
C VAL A 140 16.12 -9.23 -10.96
N VAL A 141 15.03 -8.75 -11.58
CA VAL A 141 14.94 -8.65 -13.04
C VAL A 141 16.00 -7.68 -13.57
N ALA A 142 16.11 -6.49 -12.98
CA ALA A 142 17.11 -5.49 -13.38
C ALA A 142 18.56 -5.94 -13.15
N GLY A 143 18.84 -6.67 -12.07
CA GLY A 143 20.17 -7.20 -11.74
C GLY A 143 20.56 -8.43 -12.55
N GLY A 144 19.59 -9.14 -13.14
CA GLY A 144 19.82 -10.32 -13.97
C GLY A 144 20.41 -10.03 -15.36
N GLU A 145 20.29 -8.79 -15.83
CA GLU A 145 20.82 -8.33 -17.14
C GLU A 145 22.32 -7.99 -17.10
N GLY A 146 22.99 -8.24 -15.97
CA GLY A 146 24.39 -7.90 -15.72
C GLY A 146 25.47 -8.85 -16.28
N ASN A 147 25.24 -9.61 -17.37
CA ASN A 147 26.35 -10.39 -17.98
C ASN A 147 26.31 -10.67 -19.50
N THR A 148 25.55 -9.92 -20.29
CA THR A 148 25.77 -9.90 -21.75
C THR A 148 25.78 -8.46 -22.22
N GLY A 149 26.95 -7.97 -22.62
CA GLY A 149 27.22 -6.59 -23.02
C GLY A 149 26.43 -6.13 -24.24
N VAL A 150 25.16 -5.84 -24.03
CA VAL A 150 24.32 -5.04 -24.92
C VAL A 150 23.70 -3.95 -24.05
N ALA A 151 24.48 -2.89 -23.82
CA ALA A 151 23.90 -1.59 -23.55
C ALA A 151 23.16 -1.16 -24.84
N MET A 152 21.87 -1.49 -24.93
CA MET A 152 20.83 -0.93 -25.80
C MET A 152 19.68 -1.95 -25.88
N ASP A 153 18.71 -1.86 -24.97
CA ASP A 153 17.41 -1.32 -25.38
C ASP A 153 16.62 -0.92 -24.14
N ILE A 154 16.75 0.36 -23.80
CA ILE A 154 15.82 1.11 -22.95
C ILE A 154 14.54 1.30 -23.78
N THR A 155 13.90 0.20 -24.14
CA THR A 155 12.59 0.16 -24.78
C THR A 155 11.67 -0.62 -23.86
N ASN A 156 11.31 0.04 -22.78
CA ASN A 156 9.95 -0.02 -22.23
C ASN A 156 9.81 1.16 -21.27
N GLY A 157 9.34 2.30 -21.79
CA GLY A 157 8.93 3.47 -20.99
C GLY A 157 7.86 3.15 -19.93
N SER A 158 7.37 1.91 -19.85
CA SER A 158 6.53 1.36 -18.79
C SER A 158 7.27 1.28 -17.44
N MET A 159 8.52 0.81 -17.40
CA MET A 159 9.18 0.48 -16.13
C MET A 159 9.63 1.72 -15.34
N ALA A 160 9.99 2.82 -16.01
CA ALA A 160 10.37 4.07 -15.36
C ALA A 160 9.17 4.87 -14.82
N LEU A 161 8.03 4.85 -15.51
CA LEU A 161 6.77 5.42 -15.01
C LEU A 161 6.19 4.57 -13.86
N GLU A 162 6.42 3.26 -13.90
CA GLU A 162 6.00 2.33 -12.85
C GLU A 162 6.80 2.49 -11.55
N ASP A 163 8.11 2.82 -11.63
CA ASP A 163 8.95 3.07 -10.45
C ASP A 163 8.52 4.34 -9.69
N ASP A 164 8.03 5.33 -10.43
CA ASP A 164 7.54 6.59 -9.84
C ASP A 164 6.24 6.36 -9.05
N SER A 165 5.30 5.58 -9.59
CA SER A 165 4.06 5.22 -8.89
C SER A 165 4.30 4.39 -7.62
N LEU A 166 5.28 3.48 -7.66
CA LEU A 166 5.67 2.68 -6.50
C LEU A 166 6.32 3.55 -5.42
N SER A 167 7.18 4.48 -5.84
CA SER A 167 7.85 5.41 -4.94
C SER A 167 6.84 6.33 -4.23
N GLN A 168 5.83 6.79 -4.96
CA GLN A 168 4.70 7.56 -4.41
C GLN A 168 3.91 6.76 -3.34
N GLU A 169 3.61 5.49 -3.59
CA GLU A 169 2.92 4.64 -2.60
C GLU A 169 3.79 4.37 -1.36
N GLU A 170 5.10 4.19 -1.53
CA GLU A 170 6.05 4.05 -0.42
C GLU A 170 6.12 5.33 0.43
N GLU A 171 6.05 6.49 -0.21
CA GLU A 171 6.03 7.80 0.46
C GLU A 171 4.76 7.99 1.31
N LEU A 172 3.59 7.62 0.79
CA LEU A 172 2.34 7.64 1.55
C LEU A 172 2.39 6.71 2.78
N ILE A 173 2.95 5.51 2.63
CA ILE A 173 3.16 4.60 3.75
C ILE A 173 4.10 5.22 4.78
N HIS A 174 5.17 5.87 4.32
CA HIS A 174 6.11 6.55 5.20
C HIS A 174 5.45 7.67 6.02
N TYR A 175 4.61 8.50 5.39
CA TYR A 175 3.84 9.51 6.10
C TYR A 175 2.89 8.90 7.13
N GLN A 176 2.25 7.77 6.81
CA GLN A 176 1.34 7.11 7.74
C GLN A 176 2.09 6.48 8.93
N GLU A 177 3.26 5.87 8.71
CA GLU A 177 4.08 5.28 9.78
C GLU A 177 4.65 6.33 10.75
N GLN A 178 4.79 7.57 10.31
CA GLN A 178 5.29 8.67 11.12
C GLN A 178 4.21 9.42 11.91
N LEU A 179 2.96 8.95 11.90
CA LEU A 179 1.89 9.57 12.67
C LEU A 179 2.22 9.58 14.17
N PRO A 180 2.04 10.71 14.87
CA PRO A 180 2.29 10.78 16.30
C PRO A 180 1.42 9.81 17.12
N GLU A 181 1.98 9.19 18.16
CA GLU A 181 1.25 8.26 19.04
C GLU A 181 0.01 8.90 19.69
N SER A 182 0.04 10.21 19.96
CA SER A 182 -1.11 10.96 20.50
C SER A 182 -2.29 10.96 19.54
N VAL A 183 -2.03 11.11 18.24
CA VAL A 183 -3.05 11.12 17.19
C VAL A 183 -3.60 9.71 17.00
N LEU A 184 -2.73 8.69 17.01
CA LEU A 184 -3.16 7.29 16.92
C LEU A 184 -4.06 6.90 18.09
N ALA A 185 -3.69 7.29 19.32
CA ALA A 185 -4.47 7.02 20.52
C ALA A 185 -5.84 7.74 20.50
N ALA A 186 -5.88 9.01 20.07
CA ALA A 186 -7.12 9.78 19.95
C ALA A 186 -8.10 9.18 18.92
N ASN A 187 -7.57 8.57 17.86
CA ASN A 187 -8.36 7.97 16.78
C ASN A 187 -8.56 6.45 16.94
N PHE A 188 -8.18 5.87 18.09
CA PHE A 188 -8.28 4.44 18.38
C PHE A 188 -7.60 3.54 17.32
N LEU A 189 -6.48 4.01 16.78
CA LEU A 189 -5.67 3.28 15.81
C LEU A 189 -4.52 2.56 16.51
N ASP A 190 -4.27 1.32 16.11
CA ASP A 190 -3.14 0.51 16.58
C ASP A 190 -2.04 0.51 15.50
N PRO A 191 -0.78 0.87 15.82
CA PRO A 191 0.33 0.87 14.88
C PRO A 191 0.51 -0.44 14.09
N ASP A 192 0.25 -1.59 14.72
CA ASP A 192 0.51 -2.90 14.11
C ASP A 192 -0.63 -3.37 13.20
N THR A 193 -1.85 -2.88 13.44
CA THR A 193 -3.06 -3.34 12.75
C THR A 193 -3.82 -2.23 12.03
N MET A 194 -3.21 -1.05 11.87
CA MET A 194 -3.86 0.07 11.20
C MET A 194 -4.17 -0.22 9.73
N ARG A 195 -5.36 0.23 9.32
CA ARG A 195 -5.79 0.26 7.92
C ARG A 195 -4.96 1.25 7.12
N VAL A 196 -5.03 1.16 5.80
CA VAL A 196 -4.42 2.17 4.92
C VAL A 196 -5.28 3.44 4.96
N LEU A 197 -4.64 4.58 5.20
CA LEU A 197 -5.29 5.89 5.23
C LEU A 197 -5.12 6.61 3.89
N SER A 198 -6.10 7.41 3.50
CA SER A 198 -5.97 8.28 2.33
C SER A 198 -5.08 9.49 2.60
N PRO A 199 -4.52 10.15 1.58
CA PRO A 199 -3.78 11.41 1.75
C PRO A 199 -4.59 12.48 2.49
N THR A 200 -5.88 12.57 2.18
CA THR A 200 -6.83 13.50 2.82
C THR A 200 -7.00 13.22 4.31
N GLU A 201 -7.14 11.94 4.69
CA GLU A 201 -7.18 11.51 6.08
C GLU A 201 -5.86 11.84 6.80
N LEU A 202 -4.71 11.57 6.17
CA LEU A 202 -3.40 11.88 6.74
C LEU A 202 -3.23 13.38 7.01
N ILE A 203 -3.64 14.25 6.08
CA ILE A 203 -3.61 15.70 6.27
C ILE A 203 -4.44 16.12 7.48
N HIS A 204 -5.63 15.56 7.63
CA HIS A 204 -6.48 15.84 8.78
C HIS A 204 -5.86 15.34 10.09
N MET A 205 -5.23 14.16 10.09
CA MET A 205 -4.57 13.58 11.26
C MET A 205 -3.36 14.41 11.70
N TYR A 206 -2.55 14.90 10.77
CA TYR A 206 -1.39 15.74 11.09
C TYR A 206 -1.78 17.12 11.65
N THR A 207 -2.88 17.68 11.13
CA THR A 207 -3.31 19.05 11.45
C THR A 207 -4.42 19.14 12.50
N SER A 208 -4.96 18.02 12.99
CA SER A 208 -6.06 18.04 13.97
C SER A 208 -5.62 18.62 15.32
N GLU A 209 -6.61 19.05 16.10
CA GLU A 209 -6.38 19.49 17.49
C GLU A 209 -5.87 18.35 18.38
N ASP A 210 -6.15 17.08 18.00
CA ASP A 210 -5.65 15.89 18.69
C ASP A 210 -4.13 15.76 18.60
N ASN A 211 -3.50 16.38 17.59
CA ASN A 211 -2.05 16.52 17.54
C ASN A 211 -1.59 17.66 18.48
N ILE A 212 -1.58 17.36 19.78
CA ILE A 212 -1.24 18.33 20.84
C ILE A 212 0.16 18.91 20.62
N SER A 213 1.11 18.12 20.13
CA SER A 213 2.50 18.53 19.89
C SER A 213 2.81 18.89 18.44
N ALA A 214 1.80 19.20 17.61
CA ALA A 214 1.99 19.54 16.20
C ALA A 214 3.03 20.64 16.03
N ASN A 215 4.05 20.37 15.21
CA ASN A 215 5.16 21.27 14.92
C ASN A 215 5.28 21.56 13.41
N GLU A 216 6.27 22.35 13.01
CA GLU A 216 6.50 22.75 11.62
C GLU A 216 6.70 21.57 10.65
N PHE A 217 7.23 20.43 11.14
CA PHE A 217 7.40 19.24 10.31
C PHE A 217 6.06 18.57 10.02
N ASP A 218 5.14 18.52 10.98
CA ASP A 218 3.82 17.91 10.78
C ASP A 218 3.00 18.70 9.75
N PHE A 219 3.01 20.04 9.84
CA PHE A 219 2.35 20.89 8.85
C PHE A 219 3.04 20.81 7.48
N LYS A 220 4.37 20.71 7.43
CA LYS A 220 5.09 20.51 6.17
C LYS A 220 4.73 19.17 5.51
N LYS A 221 4.66 18.07 6.27
CA LYS A 221 4.20 16.77 5.75
C LYS A 221 2.78 16.86 5.21
N ALA A 222 1.89 17.57 5.91
CA ALA A 222 0.52 17.79 5.44
C ALA A 222 0.48 18.59 4.12
N LEU A 223 1.39 19.53 3.93
CA LEU A 223 1.54 20.28 2.68
C LEU A 223 2.10 19.42 1.55
N ASP A 224 3.05 18.54 1.84
CA ASP A 224 3.62 17.61 0.84
C ASP A 224 2.58 16.59 0.36
N LEU A 225 1.71 16.15 1.26
CA LEU A 225 0.59 15.25 0.96
C LEU A 225 -0.43 15.86 -0.04
N LEU A 226 -0.44 17.18 -0.22
CA LEU A 226 -1.31 17.84 -1.22
C LEU A 226 -0.98 17.45 -2.65
N SER A 227 0.28 17.06 -2.92
CA SER A 227 0.70 16.60 -4.25
C SER A 227 0.01 15.30 -4.70
N PHE A 228 -0.56 14.54 -3.76
CA PHE A 228 -1.25 13.27 -4.00
C PHE A 228 -2.77 13.44 -4.17
N ILE A 229 -3.28 14.67 -4.17
CA ILE A 229 -4.72 14.99 -4.17
C ILE A 229 -5.06 15.78 -5.44
N GLY A 230 -6.31 15.69 -5.91
CA GLY A 230 -6.78 16.49 -7.04
C GLY A 230 -6.74 17.99 -6.75
N GLU A 231 -6.48 18.82 -7.76
CA GLU A 231 -6.25 20.26 -7.61
C GLU A 231 -7.33 20.99 -6.80
N GLU A 232 -8.62 20.73 -7.07
CA GLU A 232 -9.74 21.40 -6.37
C GLU A 232 -9.74 21.11 -4.86
N GLU A 233 -9.59 19.83 -4.47
CA GLU A 233 -9.57 19.42 -3.05
C GLU A 233 -8.25 19.86 -2.39
N ALA A 234 -7.15 19.89 -3.14
CA ALA A 234 -5.86 20.34 -2.66
C ALA A 234 -5.88 21.84 -2.29
N GLU A 235 -6.59 22.69 -3.03
CA GLU A 235 -6.73 24.11 -2.68
C GLU A 235 -7.49 24.31 -1.35
N GLU A 236 -8.58 23.57 -1.15
CA GLU A 236 -9.35 23.60 0.10
C GLU A 236 -8.53 23.12 1.30
N LEU A 237 -7.83 22.00 1.14
CA LEU A 237 -6.98 21.43 2.18
C LEU A 237 -5.76 22.31 2.45
N ARG A 238 -5.17 22.95 1.44
CA ARG A 238 -4.09 23.92 1.62
C ARG A 238 -4.51 25.08 2.51
N ARG A 239 -5.70 25.65 2.25
CA ARG A 239 -6.27 26.69 3.13
C ARG A 239 -6.44 26.17 4.56
N LEU A 240 -7.03 24.98 4.72
CA LEU A 240 -7.26 24.37 6.01
C LEU A 240 -5.96 24.15 6.81
N VAL A 241 -4.91 23.64 6.17
CA VAL A 241 -3.60 23.40 6.80
C VAL A 241 -3.03 24.69 7.36
N TRP A 242 -3.07 25.78 6.58
CA TRP A 242 -2.57 27.09 7.02
C TRP A 242 -3.42 27.72 8.12
N VAL A 243 -4.76 27.61 8.03
CA VAL A 243 -5.67 28.06 9.09
C VAL A 243 -5.37 27.35 10.41
N ARG A 244 -5.20 26.03 10.37
CA ARG A 244 -4.86 25.22 11.55
C ARG A 244 -3.47 25.54 12.10
N ALA A 245 -2.50 25.83 11.23
CA ALA A 245 -1.17 26.28 11.65
C ALA A 245 -1.23 27.62 12.40
N LEU A 246 -2.07 28.56 11.95
CA LEU A 246 -2.29 29.85 12.62
C LEU A 246 -3.00 29.69 13.97
N LEU A 247 -4.02 28.82 14.03
CA LEU A 247 -4.76 28.53 15.27
C LEU A 247 -3.91 27.83 16.33
N LYS A 248 -2.81 27.18 15.95
CA LYS A 248 -1.93 26.47 16.88
C LYS A 248 -1.16 27.42 17.81
N ASN A 249 -0.89 28.64 17.36
CA ASN A 249 -0.19 29.65 18.17
C ASN A 249 -1.17 30.56 18.89
N SER A 250 -0.83 30.98 20.11
CA SER A 250 -1.56 32.03 20.83
C SER A 250 -0.99 33.40 20.46
N TRP A 251 -1.85 34.30 19.97
CA TRP A 251 -1.46 35.61 19.45
C TRP A 251 -1.58 36.75 20.45
N ASP A 252 -2.28 36.53 21.58
CA ASP A 252 -2.68 37.56 22.56
C ASP A 252 -1.51 38.27 23.28
N HIS A 253 -0.29 37.71 23.22
CA HIS A 253 0.87 38.17 23.99
C HIS A 253 2.13 38.37 23.16
N LEU A 254 2.01 38.42 21.83
CA LEU A 254 3.16 38.58 20.95
C LEU A 254 3.62 40.04 20.96
N ASP A 255 4.92 40.23 21.17
CA ASP A 255 5.54 41.56 21.19
C ASP A 255 5.50 42.19 19.79
N THR A 256 4.91 43.37 19.69
CA THR A 256 4.77 44.15 18.45
C THR A 256 5.99 44.99 18.12
N ASP A 257 6.93 45.16 19.06
CA ASP A 257 8.13 46.00 18.83
C ASP A 257 9.14 45.30 17.90
N ASP A 258 9.25 43.97 17.96
CA ASP A 258 10.08 43.15 17.07
C ASP A 258 9.24 42.06 16.36
N PRO A 259 8.36 42.45 15.42
CA PRO A 259 7.36 41.54 14.85
C PRO A 259 8.01 40.35 14.13
N ILE A 260 9.11 40.56 13.40
CA ILE A 260 9.75 39.50 12.60
C ILE A 260 10.31 38.39 13.50
N ARG A 261 10.95 38.77 14.62
CA ARG A 261 11.54 37.80 15.55
C ARG A 261 10.46 37.00 16.28
N THR A 262 9.41 37.68 16.73
CA THR A 262 8.28 37.03 17.39
C THR A 262 7.51 36.12 16.43
N LEU A 263 7.40 36.51 15.16
CA LEU A 263 6.76 35.70 14.12
C LEU A 263 7.57 34.45 13.78
N SER A 264 8.91 34.53 13.71
CA SER A 264 9.76 33.36 13.41
C SER A 264 9.62 32.21 14.41
N ASP A 265 9.11 32.47 15.61
CA ASP A 265 8.87 31.42 16.61
C ASP A 265 7.53 30.67 16.43
N THR A 266 6.62 31.20 15.61
CA THR A 266 5.31 30.61 15.34
C THR A 266 5.38 29.41 14.39
N THR A 267 4.43 28.48 14.52
CA THR A 267 4.37 27.26 13.71
C THR A 267 4.13 27.60 12.24
N PHE A 268 3.31 28.62 11.94
CA PHE A 268 3.09 29.11 10.58
C PHE A 268 4.41 29.53 9.92
N PHE A 269 5.17 30.46 10.51
CA PHE A 269 6.39 30.96 9.91
C PHE A 269 7.51 29.93 9.88
N LYS A 270 7.65 29.09 10.91
CA LYS A 270 8.59 27.95 10.88
C LYS A 270 8.29 26.98 9.74
N THR A 271 7.02 26.72 9.45
CA THR A 271 6.61 25.87 8.32
C THR A 271 6.97 26.52 6.98
N VAL A 272 6.77 27.83 6.85
CA VAL A 272 7.16 28.60 5.66
C VAL A 272 8.67 28.60 5.47
N GLU A 273 9.44 28.88 6.51
CA GLU A 273 10.91 28.83 6.49
C GLU A 273 11.41 27.42 6.15
N LEU A 274 10.82 26.38 6.74
CA LEU A 274 11.17 24.99 6.44
C LEU A 274 10.91 24.64 4.97
N ALA A 275 9.77 25.06 4.41
CA ALA A 275 9.46 24.87 2.99
C ALA A 275 10.47 25.61 2.10
N PHE A 276 10.87 26.82 2.46
CA PHE A 276 11.89 27.59 1.75
C PHE A 276 13.25 26.88 1.77
N TYR A 277 13.72 26.42 2.93
CA TYR A 277 15.00 25.72 3.06
C TYR A 277 15.05 24.39 2.30
N GLN A 278 13.89 23.74 2.12
CA GLN A 278 13.77 22.51 1.32
C GLN A 278 13.64 22.77 -0.19
N GLY A 279 13.65 24.04 -0.62
CA GLY A 279 13.59 24.41 -2.04
C GLY A 279 12.20 24.39 -2.65
N CYS A 280 11.13 24.38 -1.84
CA CYS A 280 9.76 24.48 -2.34
C CYS A 280 9.46 25.91 -2.81
N GLU A 281 8.63 26.04 -3.85
CA GLU A 281 8.11 27.34 -4.28
C GLU A 281 7.06 27.85 -3.28
N VAL A 282 7.53 28.55 -2.24
CA VAL A 282 6.71 29.10 -1.16
C VAL A 282 5.54 29.95 -1.68
N ARG A 283 5.72 30.61 -2.82
CA ARG A 283 4.68 31.45 -3.45
C ARG A 283 3.50 30.65 -3.96
N GLU A 284 3.72 29.43 -4.48
CA GLU A 284 2.65 28.55 -4.94
C GLU A 284 1.97 27.85 -3.77
N LEU A 285 2.72 27.64 -2.68
CA LEU A 285 2.25 26.96 -1.47
C LEU A 285 1.40 27.86 -0.55
N LEU A 286 1.68 29.17 -0.55
CA LEU A 286 0.98 30.12 0.30
C LEU A 286 -0.36 30.53 -0.29
N VAL A 287 -1.35 30.65 0.60
CA VAL A 287 -2.67 31.19 0.28
C VAL A 287 -2.63 32.71 0.44
N PRO A 288 -3.29 33.50 -0.43
CA PRO A 288 -3.36 34.95 -0.26
C PRO A 288 -3.86 35.35 1.13
N VAL A 289 -3.24 36.38 1.72
CA VAL A 289 -3.59 36.87 3.07
C VAL A 289 -5.06 37.21 3.19
N ASP A 290 -5.63 37.82 2.15
CA ASP A 290 -7.03 38.24 2.16
C ASP A 290 -8.00 37.04 2.17
N GLU A 291 -7.62 35.91 1.57
CA GLU A 291 -8.40 34.68 1.63
C GLU A 291 -8.34 34.04 3.01
N LEU A 292 -7.15 34.00 3.63
CA LEU A 292 -7.00 33.50 5.00
C LEU A 292 -7.77 34.37 6.01
N LEU A 293 -7.69 35.70 5.88
CA LEU A 293 -8.43 36.63 6.74
C LEU A 293 -9.95 36.57 6.53
N GLY A 294 -10.41 36.02 5.40
CA GLY A 294 -11.82 35.81 5.08
C GLY A 294 -12.40 34.50 5.61
N CYS A 295 -11.59 33.59 6.17
CA CYS A 295 -12.07 32.32 6.70
C CYS A 295 -12.87 32.48 8.00
N GLU A 296 -14.04 31.85 8.09
CA GLU A 296 -14.91 31.87 9.27
C GLU A 296 -14.22 31.29 10.53
N ASP A 297 -13.37 30.28 10.36
CA ASP A 297 -12.61 29.65 11.46
C ASP A 297 -11.65 30.62 12.16
N LEU A 298 -11.20 31.67 11.46
CA LEU A 298 -10.31 32.69 11.99
C LEU A 298 -11.06 33.94 12.49
N GLU A 299 -12.39 33.97 12.49
CA GLU A 299 -13.18 35.17 12.79
C GLU A 299 -12.79 35.82 14.14
N LYS A 300 -12.54 35.01 15.17
CA LYS A 300 -12.11 35.49 16.50
C LYS A 300 -10.73 36.14 16.48
N LEU A 301 -9.79 35.57 15.73
CA LEU A 301 -8.43 36.11 15.57
C LEU A 301 -8.43 37.33 14.65
N CYS A 302 -9.27 37.34 13.61
CA CYS A 302 -9.45 38.47 12.72
C CYS A 302 -10.05 39.70 13.42
N GLN A 303 -10.71 39.56 14.58
CA GLN A 303 -11.15 40.71 15.37
C GLN A 303 -9.97 41.45 16.03
N ASP A 304 -8.84 40.78 16.23
CA ASP A 304 -7.63 41.39 16.76
C ASP A 304 -6.86 42.15 15.68
N ALA A 305 -6.63 43.45 15.94
CA ALA A 305 -5.85 44.32 15.07
C ALA A 305 -4.36 43.94 15.07
N ASN A 306 -3.84 43.41 16.18
CA ASN A 306 -2.45 42.99 16.30
C ASN A 306 -2.17 41.77 15.43
N PHE A 307 -3.04 40.77 15.47
CA PHE A 307 -2.97 39.60 14.60
C PHE A 307 -2.93 40.00 13.12
N LYS A 308 -3.86 40.87 12.68
CA LYS A 308 -3.91 41.36 11.28
C LYS A 308 -2.63 42.08 10.87
N PHE A 309 -2.07 42.90 11.76
CA PHE A 309 -0.83 43.62 11.51
C PHE A 309 0.36 42.65 11.39
N LEU A 310 0.51 41.74 12.36
CA LEU A 310 1.60 40.75 12.39
C LEU A 310 1.55 39.83 11.17
N LEU A 311 0.36 39.34 10.80
CA LEU A 311 0.21 38.48 9.63
C LEU A 311 0.63 39.20 8.35
N ARG A 312 0.16 40.44 8.14
CA ARG A 312 0.55 41.25 6.97
C ARG A 312 2.05 41.54 6.94
N ALA A 313 2.63 41.93 8.07
CA ALA A 313 4.07 42.19 8.19
C ALA A 313 4.91 40.94 7.88
N GLY A 314 4.45 39.77 8.33
CA GLY A 314 5.11 38.52 8.03
C GLY A 314 4.99 38.07 6.58
N TYR A 315 3.85 38.30 5.93
CA TYR A 315 3.72 38.06 4.48
C TYR A 315 4.64 38.98 3.66
N GLU A 316 4.76 40.26 4.01
CA GLU A 316 5.73 41.16 3.37
C GLU A 316 7.18 40.67 3.55
N HIS A 317 7.50 40.05 4.69
CA HIS A 317 8.81 39.46 4.92
C HIS A 317 9.06 38.23 4.06
N VAL A 318 8.06 37.35 3.91
CA VAL A 318 8.16 36.18 3.04
C VAL A 318 8.26 36.58 1.56
N GLU A 319 7.54 37.60 1.13
CA GLU A 319 7.69 38.16 -0.22
C GLU A 319 9.10 38.70 -0.47
N LYS A 320 9.72 39.35 0.52
CA LYS A 320 11.11 39.81 0.42
C LYS A 320 12.14 38.66 0.42
N LEU A 321 11.85 37.54 1.09
CA LEU A 321 12.70 36.36 1.09
C LEU A 321 12.64 35.56 -0.21
N THR A 322 11.55 35.69 -0.96
CA THR A 322 11.28 34.95 -2.20
C THR A 322 11.61 35.73 -3.48
N LEU A 323 12.06 36.99 -3.34
CA LEU A 323 12.56 37.87 -4.42
C LEU A 323 14.07 37.74 -4.63
#